data_AF-A0A9X5UMD8-F1
#
_entry.id   AF-A0A9X5UMD8-F1
#
_cell.length_a   1.000
_cell.length_b   1.000
_cell.length_c   1.000
_cell.angle_alpha   90.00
_cell.angle_beta   90.00
_cell.angle_gamma   90.00
#
_symmetry.space_group_name_H-M   'P 1'
#
loop_
_entity.id
_entity.type
_entity.pdbx_description
1 polymer ?
#
loop_
_entity_poly.entity_id
_entity_poly.type
_entity_poly.pdbx_seq_one_letter_code
_entity_poly.pdbx_strand_id
1 'polypeptide(L)'
;MPGLEFRLLGRVEVYRDGQPVDVGGPKQRAVLASLLLRVRRVVSVDQLIDDLWPEQPPARAAATVQVFVSQLRRALEPERSRGRAATVLVTASPGYLLDVEPDAVDAHAFADLVVRGREALDAGDPERAARSLLRAEAMLRGPALVDVPVTPFVRAAAARLTELHLGAVEDRIDAELSLGRHAALVAELEQRVRRHPLRERLRAQLMLGLYRCGRQVEALATYRETRRVLHDELGLEPGVRLRELEQAVLRQDPVLAWQPPTPPAVPVVTAEVATPDHEPPSADRPGRVLVVDDTAINRKLLAAAVAGLGHEVETAENGHRALEILRAADDGPRGFDIVLLDLLMPVLDGYATLAEIKADPVLAAVPVIMVSAVPELESVVRCIELGAIDYLPKPYSSTMLRARLRASLQARRSAAERETALRTEIAALRAEVSRGRIGSGLEHP
;
A
#
# COMPACT_ATOMS: atom_id res chain seq x y z
N MET A 1 0.11 31.84 -8.10
CA MET A 1 0.07 32.65 -6.86
C MET A 1 1.42 32.49 -6.17
N PRO A 2 1.92 33.48 -5.40
CA PRO A 2 3.13 33.27 -4.61
C PRO A 2 2.97 31.99 -3.78
N GLY A 3 4.03 31.18 -3.68
CA GLY A 3 4.02 29.92 -2.95
C GLY A 3 3.97 30.19 -1.46
N LEU A 4 2.79 30.54 -0.95
CA LEU A 4 2.55 30.70 0.48
C LEU A 4 2.38 29.33 1.11
N GLU A 5 3.13 29.06 2.16
CA GLU A 5 2.99 27.87 2.99
C GLU A 5 2.72 28.29 4.43
N PHE A 6 1.79 27.60 5.09
CA PHE A 6 1.39 27.86 6.45
C PHE A 6 1.60 26.62 7.30
N ARG A 7 2.21 26.83 8.47
CA ARG A 7 2.65 25.77 9.36
C ARG A 7 1.99 25.97 10.73
N LEU A 8 1.22 24.99 11.18
CA LEU A 8 0.47 24.97 12.43
C LEU A 8 0.80 23.76 13.31
N LEU A 9 1.40 22.70 12.74
CA LEU A 9 1.78 21.46 13.44
C LEU A 9 3.11 21.64 14.20
N GLY A 10 3.14 22.65 15.06
CA GLY A 10 4.30 23.15 15.79
C GLY A 10 4.12 24.63 16.12
N ARG A 11 5.19 25.39 16.02
CA ARG A 11 5.13 26.86 15.99
C ARG A 11 4.32 27.33 14.78
N VAL A 12 3.55 28.40 14.92
CA VAL A 12 2.86 29.04 13.79
C VAL A 12 3.87 29.80 12.94
N GLU A 13 4.10 29.31 11.73
CA GLU A 13 5.03 29.89 10.77
C GLU A 13 4.35 30.11 9.41
N VAL A 14 4.83 31.10 8.67
CA VAL A 14 4.42 31.35 7.29
C VAL A 14 5.67 31.50 6.45
N TYR A 15 5.65 30.89 5.27
CA TYR A 15 6.71 31.02 4.27
C TYR A 15 6.11 31.57 2.98
N ARG A 16 6.88 32.38 2.26
CA ARG A 16 6.60 32.81 0.89
C ARG A 16 7.78 32.38 0.04
N ASP A 17 7.53 31.55 -0.97
CA ASP A 17 8.55 31.09 -1.91
C ASP A 17 9.79 30.54 -1.17
N GLY A 18 9.54 29.79 -0.09
CA GLY A 18 10.55 29.21 0.79
C GLY A 18 11.17 30.15 1.83
N GLN A 19 10.85 31.45 1.83
CA GLN A 19 11.40 32.44 2.79
C GLN A 19 10.43 32.70 3.95
N PRO A 20 10.91 32.76 5.21
CA PRO A 20 10.04 33.00 6.36
C PRO A 20 9.42 34.41 6.32
N VAL A 21 8.15 34.50 6.70
CA VAL A 21 7.37 35.73 6.78
C VAL A 21 7.07 36.06 8.24
N ASP A 22 7.44 37.26 8.69
CA ASP A 22 7.08 37.73 10.03
C ASP A 22 5.60 38.11 10.11
N VAL A 23 4.83 37.26 10.77
CA VAL A 23 3.39 37.45 11.03
C VAL A 23 3.11 38.16 12.36
N GLY A 24 4.15 38.63 13.04
CA GLY A 24 4.08 39.47 14.22
C GLY A 24 3.93 38.70 15.54
N GLY A 25 3.27 39.31 16.52
CA GLY A 25 3.19 38.83 17.91
C GLY A 25 2.16 37.70 18.15
N PRO A 26 2.09 37.16 19.39
CA PRO A 26 1.24 36.02 19.74
C PRO A 26 -0.25 36.20 19.40
N LYS A 27 -0.80 37.42 19.55
CA LYS A 27 -2.21 37.70 19.22
C LYS A 27 -2.48 37.77 17.71
N GLN A 28 -1.52 38.22 16.89
CA GLN A 28 -1.64 38.17 15.43
C GLN A 28 -1.59 36.71 14.93
N ARG A 29 -0.68 35.90 15.50
CA ARG A 29 -0.64 34.45 15.27
C ARG A 29 -1.94 33.76 15.66
N ALA A 30 -2.59 34.18 16.74
CA ALA A 30 -3.89 33.64 17.14
C ALA A 30 -5.00 33.93 16.11
N VAL A 31 -5.07 35.16 15.58
CA VAL A 31 -6.01 35.50 14.49
C VAL A 31 -5.71 34.64 13.25
N LEU A 32 -4.44 34.55 12.87
CA LEU A 32 -4.03 33.77 11.72
C LEU A 32 -4.35 32.28 11.88
N ALA A 33 -4.06 31.69 13.04
CA ALA A 33 -4.40 30.31 13.35
C ALA A 33 -5.91 30.05 13.32
N SER A 34 -6.72 30.96 13.88
CA SER A 34 -8.18 30.89 13.83
C SER A 34 -8.72 30.84 12.39
N LEU A 35 -8.14 31.63 11.49
CA LEU A 35 -8.49 31.67 10.08
C LEU A 35 -7.96 30.45 9.31
N LEU A 36 -6.71 30.03 9.55
CA LEU A 36 -6.09 28.87 8.89
C LEU A 36 -6.77 27.55 9.26
N LEU A 37 -7.27 27.40 10.49
CA LEU A 37 -8.08 26.24 10.88
C LEU A 37 -9.46 26.21 10.19
N ARG A 38 -9.84 27.30 9.52
CA ARG A 38 -11.13 27.50 8.84
C ARG A 38 -10.93 28.12 7.44
N VAL A 39 -9.88 27.71 6.70
CA VAL A 39 -9.61 28.23 5.34
C VAL A 39 -10.84 28.18 4.45
N ARG A 40 -10.97 29.17 3.56
CA ARG A 40 -12.11 29.32 2.64
C ARG A 40 -13.49 29.39 3.31
N ARG A 41 -13.55 29.65 4.62
CA ARG A 41 -14.78 29.95 5.33
C ARG A 41 -14.70 31.35 5.92
N VAL A 42 -15.82 32.05 5.92
CA VAL A 42 -15.93 33.36 6.57
C VAL A 42 -15.94 33.15 8.09
N VAL A 43 -15.02 33.81 8.79
CA VAL A 43 -14.99 33.90 10.24
C VAL A 43 -15.42 35.31 10.62
N SER A 44 -16.51 35.42 11.38
CA SER A 44 -17.04 36.71 11.81
C SER A 44 -16.05 37.43 12.74
N VAL A 45 -16.16 38.76 12.82
CA VAL A 45 -15.37 39.54 13.78
C VAL A 45 -15.64 39.07 15.22
N ASP A 46 -16.91 38.79 15.56
CA ASP A 46 -17.30 38.32 16.89
C ASP A 46 -16.64 36.97 17.22
N GLN A 47 -16.62 36.01 16.27
CA GLN A 47 -15.94 34.74 16.48
C GLN A 47 -14.42 34.92 16.66
N LEU A 48 -13.79 35.85 15.93
CA LEU A 48 -12.38 36.16 16.15
C LEU A 48 -12.14 36.78 17.53
N ILE A 49 -13.07 37.61 18.01
CA ILE A 49 -12.99 38.17 19.37
C ILE A 49 -13.10 37.04 20.41
N ASP A 50 -14.07 36.14 20.26
CA ASP A 50 -14.29 35.02 21.18
C ASP A 50 -13.09 34.05 21.20
N ASP A 51 -12.51 33.73 20.04
CA ASP A 51 -11.33 32.87 19.92
C ASP A 51 -10.11 33.47 20.64
N LEU A 52 -9.98 34.81 20.65
CA LEU A 52 -8.84 35.55 21.21
C LEU A 52 -9.02 35.96 22.67
N TRP A 53 -10.23 36.29 23.09
CA TRP A 53 -10.57 36.88 24.39
C TRP A 53 -11.92 36.33 24.89
N PRO A 54 -11.98 35.06 25.33
CA PRO A 54 -13.23 34.37 25.66
C PRO A 54 -14.01 34.98 26.84
N GLU A 55 -13.36 35.74 27.72
CA GLU A 55 -13.99 36.29 28.94
C GLU A 55 -13.91 37.81 29.04
N GLN A 56 -12.75 38.39 28.69
CA GLN A 56 -12.49 39.83 28.87
C GLN A 56 -11.98 40.45 27.56
N PRO A 57 -12.87 40.65 26.57
CA PRO A 57 -12.50 41.38 25.36
C PRO A 57 -12.21 42.86 25.70
N PRO A 58 -11.19 43.47 25.08
CA PRO A 58 -10.95 44.90 25.26
C PRO A 58 -12.12 45.72 24.71
N ALA A 59 -12.35 46.91 25.26
CA ALA A 59 -13.46 47.79 24.86
C ALA A 59 -13.52 48.10 23.35
N ARG A 60 -12.39 48.00 22.64
CA ARG A 60 -12.29 48.18 21.18
C ARG A 60 -11.82 46.91 20.46
N ALA A 61 -12.26 45.73 20.91
CA ALA A 61 -11.84 44.44 20.36
C ALA A 61 -11.98 44.33 18.83
N ALA A 62 -13.11 44.76 18.27
CA ALA A 62 -13.32 44.77 16.82
C ALA A 62 -12.28 45.62 16.07
N ALA A 63 -11.95 46.81 16.59
CA ALA A 63 -10.91 47.66 16.01
C ALA A 63 -9.51 47.02 16.15
N THR A 64 -9.23 46.34 17.27
CA THR A 64 -7.98 45.60 17.45
C THR A 64 -7.84 44.44 16.45
N VAL A 65 -8.92 43.69 16.19
CA VAL A 65 -8.94 42.65 15.15
C VAL A 65 -8.64 43.25 13.77
N GLN A 66 -9.25 44.38 13.42
CA GLN A 66 -8.97 45.09 12.16
C GLN A 66 -7.50 45.49 12.03
N VAL A 67 -6.86 45.94 13.12
CA VAL A 67 -5.42 46.25 13.16
C VAL A 67 -4.58 45.00 12.89
N PHE A 68 -4.87 43.88 13.56
CA PHE A 68 -4.16 42.62 13.32
C PHE A 68 -4.34 42.13 11.88
N VAL A 69 -5.54 42.19 11.32
CA VAL A 69 -5.82 41.84 9.92
C VAL A 69 -5.03 42.74 8.96
N SER A 70 -4.97 44.05 9.22
CA SER A 70 -4.21 44.99 8.40
C SER A 70 -2.71 44.67 8.41
N GLN A 71 -2.15 44.33 9.58
CA GLN A 71 -0.75 43.93 9.71
C GLN A 71 -0.48 42.59 9.02
N LEU A 72 -1.34 41.59 9.20
CA LEU A 72 -1.25 40.30 8.51
C LEU A 72 -1.30 40.47 6.99
N ARG A 73 -2.20 41.31 6.45
CA ARG A 73 -2.24 41.62 5.01
C ARG A 73 -0.93 42.21 4.48
N ARG A 74 -0.26 43.06 5.27
CA ARG A 74 1.03 43.64 4.87
C ARG A 74 2.13 42.59 4.83
N ALA A 75 2.13 41.63 5.77
CA ALA A 75 3.09 40.53 5.79
C ALA A 75 2.81 39.50 4.66
N LEU A 76 1.54 39.13 4.51
CA LEU A 76 1.06 38.13 3.54
C LEU A 76 0.92 38.66 2.11
N GLU A 77 1.06 39.97 1.87
CA GLU A 77 1.04 40.57 0.53
C GLU A 77 1.87 41.88 0.52
N PRO A 78 3.22 41.84 0.64
CA PRO A 78 4.07 43.03 0.77
C PRO A 78 4.12 43.86 -0.51
N GLU A 79 4.08 43.21 -1.67
CA GLU A 79 4.05 43.84 -3.00
C GLU A 79 2.68 44.44 -3.37
N ARG A 80 1.68 44.31 -2.48
CA ARG A 80 0.33 44.81 -2.75
C ARG A 80 0.33 46.34 -2.79
N SER A 81 0.02 46.89 -3.96
CA SER A 81 -0.16 48.33 -4.17
C SER A 81 -1.23 48.89 -3.23
N ARG A 82 -1.00 50.10 -2.70
CA ARG A 82 -1.97 50.80 -1.85
C ARG A 82 -3.31 50.94 -2.58
N GLY A 83 -4.40 50.62 -1.88
CA GLY A 83 -5.77 50.68 -2.43
C GLY A 83 -6.24 49.41 -3.16
N ARG A 84 -5.34 48.48 -3.54
CA ARG A 84 -5.76 47.19 -4.10
C ARG A 84 -6.32 46.27 -3.01
N ALA A 85 -7.43 45.60 -3.31
CA ALA A 85 -8.02 44.60 -2.42
C ALA A 85 -7.01 43.46 -2.13
N ALA A 86 -6.98 43.00 -0.88
CA ALA A 86 -6.20 41.84 -0.48
C ALA A 86 -6.81 40.58 -1.09
N THR A 87 -5.99 39.68 -1.64
CA THR A 87 -6.46 38.42 -2.24
C THR A 87 -6.27 37.23 -1.32
N VAL A 88 -5.35 37.29 -0.36
CA VAL A 88 -5.07 36.16 0.56
C VAL A 88 -5.96 36.25 1.80
N LEU A 89 -5.99 37.41 2.46
CA LEU A 89 -6.86 37.65 3.61
C LEU A 89 -7.97 38.62 3.21
N VAL A 90 -9.08 38.06 2.73
CA VAL A 90 -10.19 38.79 2.10
C VAL A 90 -11.17 39.27 3.16
N THR A 91 -11.69 40.49 3.00
CA THR A 91 -12.85 40.94 3.79
C THR A 91 -14.10 40.34 3.18
N ALA A 92 -14.86 39.57 3.95
CA ALA A 92 -16.11 38.95 3.52
C ALA A 92 -17.12 39.06 4.68
N SER A 93 -18.18 39.85 4.50
CA SER A 93 -19.15 40.13 5.57
C SER A 93 -19.74 38.83 6.14
N PRO A 94 -19.85 38.68 7.48
CA PRO A 94 -19.62 39.67 8.55
C PRO A 94 -18.18 39.66 9.14
N GLY A 95 -17.16 39.24 8.39
CA GLY A 95 -15.78 39.24 8.88
C GLY A 95 -14.73 39.02 7.80
N TYR A 96 -13.93 37.96 7.96
CA TYR A 96 -12.75 37.71 7.14
C TYR A 96 -12.68 36.25 6.69
N LEU A 97 -12.08 36.04 5.53
CA LEU A 97 -11.82 34.74 4.96
C LEU A 97 -10.35 34.69 4.52
N LEU A 98 -9.69 33.57 4.81
CA LEU A 98 -8.37 33.28 4.24
C LEU A 98 -8.56 32.44 2.98
N ASP A 99 -8.27 33.02 1.82
CA ASP A 99 -8.40 32.38 0.51
C ASP A 99 -7.06 31.82 0.08
N VAL A 100 -6.77 30.61 0.58
CA VAL A 100 -5.60 29.82 0.23
C VAL A 100 -6.06 28.39 -0.02
N GLU A 101 -5.32 27.65 -0.84
CA GLU A 101 -5.57 26.23 -0.99
C GLU A 101 -5.38 25.53 0.36
N PRO A 102 -6.25 24.55 0.73
CA PRO A 102 -6.09 23.81 1.97
C PRO A 102 -4.72 23.11 2.09
N ASP A 103 -4.17 22.61 0.99
CA ASP A 103 -2.88 21.91 0.97
C ASP A 103 -1.67 22.83 1.25
N ALA A 104 -1.83 24.16 1.10
CA ALA A 104 -0.86 25.15 1.53
C ALA A 104 -0.76 25.26 3.07
N VAL A 105 -1.71 24.67 3.80
CA VAL A 105 -1.72 24.64 5.26
C VAL A 105 -1.44 23.22 5.74
N ASP A 106 -0.34 23.06 6.47
CA ASP A 106 0.12 21.74 6.89
C ASP A 106 -0.92 20.93 7.69
N ALA A 107 -1.75 21.58 8.52
CA ALA A 107 -2.78 20.90 9.30
C ALA A 107 -3.89 20.28 8.42
N HIS A 108 -4.24 20.91 7.30
CA HIS A 108 -5.21 20.37 6.34
C HIS A 108 -4.56 19.32 5.45
N ALA A 109 -3.35 19.59 4.93
CA ALA A 109 -2.59 18.59 4.18
C ALA A 109 -2.32 17.31 4.99
N PHE A 110 -2.04 17.46 6.30
CA PHE A 110 -1.92 16.36 7.25
C PHE A 110 -3.23 15.57 7.36
N ALA A 111 -4.36 16.25 7.58
CA ALA A 111 -5.66 15.60 7.68
C ALA A 111 -6.01 14.82 6.40
N ASP A 112 -5.76 15.40 5.22
CA ASP A 112 -5.99 14.75 3.93
C ASP A 112 -5.11 13.49 3.76
N LEU A 113 -3.84 13.54 4.17
CA LEU A 113 -2.96 12.36 4.13
C LEU A 113 -3.44 11.25 5.09
N VAL A 114 -4.00 11.61 6.25
CA VAL A 114 -4.60 10.64 7.17
C VAL A 114 -5.82 9.98 6.56
N VAL A 115 -6.71 10.74 5.91
CA VAL A 115 -7.88 10.21 5.19
C VAL A 115 -7.42 9.23 4.10
N ARG A 116 -6.49 9.64 3.23
CA ARG A 116 -5.95 8.77 2.17
C ARG A 116 -5.29 7.50 2.71
N GLY A 117 -4.64 7.60 3.87
CA GLY A 117 -4.03 6.46 4.56
C GLY A 117 -5.08 5.45 5.01
N ARG A 118 -6.19 5.92 5.58
CA ARG A 118 -7.32 5.09 6.01
C ARG A 118 -8.06 4.46 4.83
N GLU A 119 -8.34 5.24 3.79
CA GLU A 119 -8.94 4.72 2.55
C GLU A 119 -8.08 3.61 1.92
N ALA A 120 -6.75 3.74 1.98
CA ALA A 120 -5.84 2.70 1.51
C ALA A 120 -5.87 1.44 2.40
N LEU A 121 -5.98 1.59 3.73
CA LEU A 121 -6.18 0.45 4.63
C LEU A 121 -7.50 -0.28 4.33
N ASP A 122 -8.60 0.47 4.18
CA ASP A 122 -9.91 -0.08 3.87
C ASP A 122 -9.94 -0.79 2.51
N ALA A 123 -9.14 -0.30 1.56
CA ALA A 123 -8.94 -0.93 0.25
C ALA A 123 -7.96 -2.12 0.25
N GLY A 124 -7.35 -2.47 1.39
CA GLY A 124 -6.38 -3.56 1.49
C GLY A 124 -5.02 -3.25 0.86
N ASP A 125 -4.63 -1.98 0.75
CA ASP A 125 -3.34 -1.50 0.22
C ASP A 125 -2.48 -0.90 1.37
N PRO A 126 -1.85 -1.76 2.19
CA PRO A 126 -1.06 -1.31 3.33
C PRO A 126 0.21 -0.55 2.90
N GLU A 127 0.80 -0.81 1.73
CA GLU A 127 1.94 -0.02 1.23
C GLU A 127 1.57 1.44 0.99
N ARG A 128 0.43 1.70 0.32
CA ARG A 128 -0.05 3.07 0.09
C ARG A 128 -0.47 3.74 1.39
N ALA A 129 -1.07 2.99 2.30
CA ALA A 129 -1.41 3.49 3.63
C ALA A 129 -0.16 3.94 4.40
N ALA A 130 0.82 3.05 4.56
CA ALA A 130 2.07 3.34 5.27
C ALA A 130 2.78 4.57 4.69
N ARG A 131 2.88 4.67 3.36
CA ARG A 131 3.50 5.81 2.67
C ARG A 131 2.78 7.13 2.95
N SER A 132 1.45 7.13 2.91
CA SER A 132 0.65 8.35 3.13
C SER A 132 0.75 8.80 4.60
N LEU A 133 0.67 7.85 5.54
CA LEU A 133 0.71 8.12 6.97
C LEU A 133 2.11 8.51 7.47
N LEU A 134 3.18 7.93 6.89
CA LEU A 134 4.56 8.38 7.12
C LEU A 134 4.78 9.83 6.69
N ARG A 135 4.24 10.21 5.51
CA ARG A 135 4.29 11.61 5.06
C ARG A 135 3.53 12.53 6.00
N ALA A 136 2.37 12.11 6.50
CA ALA A 136 1.58 12.86 7.46
C ALA A 136 2.37 13.08 8.78
N GLU A 137 2.96 12.02 9.32
CA GLU A 137 3.75 12.06 10.55
C GLU A 137 4.96 13.00 10.43
N ALA A 138 5.64 13.01 9.27
CA ALA A 138 6.77 13.90 9.02
C ALA A 138 6.43 15.41 9.03
N MET A 139 5.14 15.78 8.95
CA MET A 139 4.70 17.18 9.00
C MET A 139 4.69 17.74 10.42
N LEU A 140 4.65 16.87 11.45
CA LEU A 140 4.67 17.29 12.84
C LEU A 140 6.07 17.74 13.25
N ARG A 141 6.18 18.99 13.70
CA ARG A 141 7.45 19.58 14.19
C ARG A 141 7.45 19.80 15.71
N GLY A 142 6.34 19.50 16.37
CA GLY A 142 6.16 19.65 17.82
C GLY A 142 4.67 19.78 18.19
N PRO A 143 4.37 20.17 19.44
CA PRO A 143 3.01 20.46 19.85
C PRO A 143 2.37 21.53 18.95
N ALA A 144 1.18 21.24 18.43
CA ALA A 144 0.47 22.17 17.54
C ALA A 144 0.15 23.48 18.26
N LEU A 145 0.34 24.61 17.56
CA LEU A 145 0.03 25.96 18.05
C LEU A 145 0.81 26.38 19.31
N VAL A 146 2.02 25.84 19.52
CA VAL A 146 2.77 25.99 20.79
C VAL A 146 3.09 27.44 21.17
N ASP A 147 3.16 28.36 20.20
CA ASP A 147 3.48 29.77 20.40
C ASP A 147 2.27 30.72 20.30
N VAL A 148 1.07 30.14 20.28
CA VAL A 148 -0.20 30.86 20.30
C VAL A 148 -0.72 30.93 21.75
N PRO A 149 -1.25 32.09 22.20
CA PRO A 149 -1.85 32.20 23.53
C PRO A 149 -2.91 31.14 23.77
N VAL A 150 -2.82 30.44 24.91
CA VAL A 150 -3.68 29.32 25.23
C VAL A 150 -5.11 29.80 25.59
N THR A 151 -6.02 29.76 24.63
CA THR A 151 -7.46 29.99 24.82
C THR A 151 -8.25 28.68 24.74
N PRO A 152 -9.53 28.62 25.16
CA PRO A 152 -10.36 27.42 24.97
C PRO A 152 -10.38 26.91 23.52
N PHE A 153 -10.44 27.84 22.56
CA PHE A 153 -10.35 27.53 21.13
C PHE A 153 -9.02 26.85 20.78
N VAL A 154 -7.88 27.43 21.19
CA VAL A 154 -6.54 26.87 20.91
C VAL A 154 -6.36 25.51 21.59
N ARG A 155 -6.82 25.33 22.82
CA ARG A 155 -6.79 24.03 23.52
C ARG A 155 -7.58 22.97 22.77
N ALA A 156 -8.81 23.29 22.34
CA ALA A 156 -9.65 22.37 21.59
C ALA A 156 -9.03 22.01 20.23
N ALA A 157 -8.48 22.99 19.51
CA ALA A 157 -7.79 22.78 18.24
C ALA A 157 -6.54 21.91 18.39
N ALA A 158 -5.68 22.21 19.37
CA ALA A 158 -4.47 21.44 19.65
C ALA A 158 -4.79 20.02 20.10
N ALA A 159 -5.81 19.83 20.95
CA ALA A 159 -6.28 18.51 21.36
C ALA A 159 -6.78 17.70 20.15
N ARG A 160 -7.60 18.29 19.28
CA ARG A 160 -8.08 17.62 18.05
C ARG A 160 -6.93 17.19 17.13
N LEU A 161 -5.95 18.06 16.92
CA LEU A 161 -4.77 17.74 16.09
C LEU A 161 -3.91 16.65 16.73
N THR A 162 -3.75 16.67 18.05
CA THR A 162 -3.03 15.65 18.81
C THR A 162 -3.72 14.29 18.69
N GLU A 163 -5.04 14.25 18.87
CA GLU A 163 -5.84 13.04 18.71
C GLU A 163 -5.78 12.48 17.29
N LEU A 164 -5.85 13.35 16.26
CA LEU A 164 -5.69 12.95 14.86
C LEU A 164 -4.30 12.38 14.58
N HIS A 165 -3.25 12.98 15.16
CA HIS A 165 -1.88 12.46 15.08
C HIS A 165 -1.72 11.08 15.73
N LEU A 166 -2.24 10.89 16.94
CA LEU A 166 -2.20 9.59 17.60
C LEU A 166 -2.95 8.53 16.78
N GLY A 167 -4.11 8.86 16.23
CA GLY A 167 -4.83 7.96 15.32
C GLY A 167 -4.04 7.63 14.06
N ALA A 168 -3.40 8.61 13.43
CA ALA A 168 -2.58 8.41 12.23
C ALA A 168 -1.39 7.48 12.48
N VAL A 169 -0.75 7.60 13.65
CA VAL A 169 0.32 6.72 14.10
C VAL A 169 -0.19 5.30 14.29
N GLU A 170 -1.32 5.11 14.97
CA GLU A 170 -1.95 3.80 15.14
C GLU A 170 -2.29 3.18 13.77
N ASP A 171 -2.86 3.95 12.85
CA ASP A 171 -3.17 3.50 11.49
C ASP A 171 -1.89 3.11 10.72
N ARG A 172 -0.80 3.86 10.88
CA ARG A 172 0.49 3.56 10.26
C ARG A 172 1.03 2.24 10.78
N ILE A 173 0.98 2.05 12.10
CA ILE A 173 1.44 0.81 12.73
C ILE A 173 0.62 -0.38 12.24
N ASP A 174 -0.70 -0.26 12.09
CA ASP A 174 -1.52 -1.32 11.51
C ASP A 174 -1.11 -1.66 10.06
N ALA A 175 -0.80 -0.65 9.25
CA ALA A 175 -0.27 -0.85 7.90
C ALA A 175 1.07 -1.60 7.91
N GLU A 176 2.00 -1.17 8.76
CA GLU A 176 3.35 -1.75 8.86
C GLU A 176 3.33 -3.18 9.42
N LEU A 177 2.44 -3.46 10.39
CA LEU A 177 2.20 -4.82 10.89
C LEU A 177 1.62 -5.73 9.81
N SER A 178 0.76 -5.19 8.93
CA SER A 178 0.20 -5.92 7.78
C SER A 178 1.27 -6.22 6.73
N LEU A 179 2.25 -5.33 6.57
CA LEU A 179 3.44 -5.51 5.72
C LEU A 179 4.50 -6.45 6.31
N GLY A 180 4.26 -7.02 7.49
CA GLY A 180 5.19 -7.96 8.13
C GLY A 180 6.39 -7.28 8.80
N ARG A 181 6.38 -5.95 8.97
CA ARG A 181 7.51 -5.19 9.53
C ARG A 181 7.48 -5.13 11.06
N HIS A 182 6.94 -6.15 11.70
CA HIS A 182 6.70 -6.19 13.15
C HIS A 182 7.98 -6.01 13.99
N ALA A 183 9.10 -6.63 13.59
CA ALA A 183 10.36 -6.53 14.34
C ALA A 183 10.89 -5.09 14.41
N ALA A 184 10.75 -4.32 13.33
CA ALA A 184 11.18 -2.92 13.28
C ALA A 184 10.31 -2.00 14.15
N LEU A 185 9.05 -2.38 14.42
CA LEU A 185 8.10 -1.55 15.17
C LEU A 185 8.17 -1.71 16.68
N VAL A 186 8.71 -2.82 17.21
CA VAL A 186 8.61 -3.12 18.65
C VAL A 186 9.19 -2.01 19.52
N ALA A 187 10.38 -1.52 19.21
CA ALA A 187 11.02 -0.46 20.00
C ALA A 187 10.22 0.85 19.99
N GLU A 188 9.65 1.20 18.84
CA GLU A 188 8.79 2.37 18.70
C GLU A 188 7.50 2.20 19.51
N LEU A 189 6.86 1.04 19.38
CA LEU A 189 5.62 0.69 20.09
C LEU A 189 5.80 0.72 21.62
N GLU A 190 6.90 0.17 22.13
CA GLU A 190 7.22 0.25 23.56
C GLU A 190 7.34 1.70 24.04
N GLN A 191 7.98 2.58 23.24
CA GLN A 191 8.11 3.99 23.59
C GLN A 191 6.74 4.70 23.58
N ARG A 192 5.88 4.39 22.62
CA ARG A 192 4.54 4.97 22.50
C ARG A 192 3.59 4.49 23.60
N VAL A 193 3.62 3.21 23.95
CA VAL A 193 2.83 2.67 25.07
C VAL A 193 3.25 3.33 26.38
N ARG A 194 4.55 3.55 26.61
CA ARG A 194 5.04 4.28 27.79
C ARG A 194 4.53 5.72 27.86
N ARG A 195 4.42 6.41 26.71
CA ARG A 195 3.89 7.78 26.64
C ARG A 195 2.37 7.86 26.73
N HIS A 196 1.67 6.83 26.26
CA HIS A 196 0.22 6.78 26.17
C HIS A 196 -0.32 5.48 26.80
N PRO A 197 -0.16 5.31 28.12
CA PRO A 197 -0.42 4.05 28.80
C PRO A 197 -1.90 3.64 28.80
N LEU A 198 -2.83 4.53 28.46
CA LEU A 198 -4.27 4.25 28.38
C LEU A 198 -4.76 3.95 26.94
N ARG A 199 -3.87 3.98 25.94
CA ARG A 199 -4.22 3.66 24.54
C ARG A 199 -4.17 2.16 24.31
N GLU A 200 -5.32 1.50 24.44
CA GLU A 200 -5.43 0.05 24.25
C GLU A 200 -5.02 -0.42 22.84
N ARG A 201 -5.26 0.38 21.78
CA ARG A 201 -4.87 0.02 20.42
C ARG A 201 -3.35 -0.11 20.26
N LEU A 202 -2.58 0.85 20.78
CA LEU A 202 -1.10 0.77 20.79
C LEU A 202 -0.61 -0.47 21.58
N ARG A 203 -1.26 -0.81 22.68
CA ARG A 203 -0.94 -2.00 23.48
C ARG A 203 -1.26 -3.29 22.73
N ALA A 204 -2.38 -3.35 22.02
CA ALA A 204 -2.73 -4.48 21.15
C ALA A 204 -1.72 -4.63 20.01
N GLN A 205 -1.29 -3.54 19.41
CA GLN A 205 -0.28 -3.53 18.36
C GLN A 205 1.09 -4.00 18.87
N LEU A 206 1.51 -3.55 20.05
CA LEU A 206 2.73 -4.05 20.71
C LEU A 206 2.64 -5.54 21.00
N MET A 207 1.51 -5.99 21.56
CA MET A 207 1.27 -7.40 21.86
C MET A 207 1.32 -8.27 20.59
N LEU A 208 0.68 -7.84 19.50
CA LEU A 208 0.71 -8.55 18.22
C LEU A 208 2.12 -8.56 17.60
N GLY A 209 2.81 -7.42 17.64
CA GLY A 209 4.18 -7.30 17.13
C GLY A 209 5.15 -8.22 17.87
N LEU A 210 5.11 -8.23 19.21
CA LEU A 210 5.89 -9.13 20.06
C LEU A 210 5.58 -10.59 19.75
N TYR A 211 4.30 -10.96 19.67
CA TYR A 211 3.89 -12.33 19.35
C TYR A 211 4.44 -12.78 17.99
N ARG A 212 4.32 -11.95 16.95
CA ARG A 212 4.86 -12.24 15.60
C ARG A 212 6.39 -12.33 15.56
N CYS A 213 7.09 -11.69 16.51
CA CYS A 213 8.53 -11.87 16.72
C CYS A 213 8.90 -13.13 17.51
N GLY A 214 7.94 -13.99 17.86
CA GLY A 214 8.17 -15.17 18.73
C GLY A 214 8.29 -14.83 20.22
N ARG A 215 8.05 -13.57 20.63
CA ARG A 215 8.16 -13.09 22.02
C ARG A 215 6.83 -13.23 22.77
N GLN A 216 6.25 -14.43 22.77
CA GLN A 216 4.91 -14.70 23.34
C GLN A 216 4.79 -14.30 24.83
N VAL A 217 5.82 -14.57 25.64
CA VAL A 217 5.82 -14.24 27.07
C VAL A 217 5.68 -12.73 27.28
N GLU A 218 6.38 -11.93 26.47
CA GLU A 218 6.36 -10.48 26.56
C GLU A 218 5.03 -9.90 26.04
N ALA A 219 4.47 -10.50 24.97
CA ALA A 219 3.14 -10.16 24.49
C ALA A 219 2.07 -10.32 25.58
N LEU A 220 2.07 -11.45 26.30
CA LEU A 220 1.16 -11.69 27.43
C LEU A 220 1.47 -10.80 28.64
N ALA A 221 2.73 -10.42 28.85
CA ALA A 221 3.10 -9.45 29.88
C ALA A 221 2.51 -8.06 29.57
N THR A 222 2.53 -7.61 28.30
CA THR A 222 1.88 -6.37 27.86
C THR A 222 0.40 -6.35 28.21
N TYR A 223 -0.32 -7.46 28.02
CA TYR A 223 -1.73 -7.56 28.42
C TYR A 223 -1.93 -7.41 29.93
N ARG A 224 -1.16 -8.15 30.73
CA ARG A 224 -1.25 -8.12 32.20
C ARG A 224 -0.96 -6.72 32.75
N GLU A 225 0.05 -6.05 32.21
CA GLU A 225 0.35 -4.67 32.55
C GLU A 225 -0.80 -3.74 32.16
N THR A 226 -1.39 -3.92 30.98
CA THR A 226 -2.54 -3.12 30.53
C THR A 226 -3.72 -3.25 31.48
N ARG A 227 -4.06 -4.49 31.86
CA ARG A 227 -5.14 -4.77 32.81
C ARG A 227 -4.91 -4.07 34.14
N ARG A 228 -3.68 -4.14 34.67
CA ARG A 228 -3.32 -3.44 35.90
C ARG A 228 -3.48 -1.93 35.77
N VAL A 229 -2.95 -1.32 34.72
CA VAL A 229 -3.05 0.13 34.49
C VAL A 229 -4.51 0.58 34.35
N LEU A 230 -5.34 -0.11 33.58
CA LEU A 230 -6.75 0.25 33.41
C LEU A 230 -7.55 0.10 34.70
N HIS A 231 -7.25 -0.95 35.47
CA HIS A 231 -7.89 -1.17 36.76
C HIS A 231 -7.49 -0.10 37.78
N ASP A 232 -6.19 0.16 37.93
CA ASP A 232 -5.64 1.08 38.93
C ASP A 232 -6.03 2.54 38.63
N GLU A 233 -5.99 2.96 37.35
CA GLU A 233 -6.22 4.36 36.96
C GLU A 233 -7.72 4.67 36.73
N LEU A 234 -8.49 3.71 36.22
CA LEU A 234 -9.87 3.95 35.76
C LEU A 234 -10.92 3.01 36.38
N GLY A 235 -10.51 1.96 37.11
CA GLY A 235 -11.42 0.93 37.60
C GLY A 235 -12.03 0.08 36.48
N LEU A 236 -11.41 0.04 35.30
CA LEU A 236 -11.92 -0.63 34.11
C LEU A 236 -11.17 -1.93 33.81
N GLU A 237 -11.84 -2.84 33.11
CA GLU A 237 -11.21 -4.03 32.51
C GLU A 237 -10.81 -3.77 31.05
N PRO A 238 -9.80 -4.48 30.51
CA PRO A 238 -9.42 -4.35 29.10
C PRO A 238 -10.57 -4.56 28.13
N GLY A 239 -10.60 -3.81 27.04
CA GLY A 239 -11.61 -3.90 25.99
C GLY A 239 -11.60 -5.23 25.23
N VAL A 240 -12.69 -5.51 24.52
CA VAL A 240 -12.94 -6.78 23.81
C VAL A 240 -11.77 -7.17 22.89
N ARG A 241 -11.29 -6.24 22.06
CA ARG A 241 -10.19 -6.49 21.11
C ARG A 241 -8.91 -6.98 21.80
N LEU A 242 -8.58 -6.43 22.97
CA LEU A 242 -7.37 -6.82 23.69
C LEU A 242 -7.52 -8.18 24.38
N ARG A 243 -8.71 -8.47 24.92
CA ARG A 243 -9.06 -9.78 25.49
C ARG A 243 -9.06 -10.89 24.43
N GLU A 244 -9.63 -10.62 23.26
CA GLU A 244 -9.61 -11.56 22.13
C GLU A 244 -8.18 -11.85 21.66
N LEU A 245 -7.34 -10.82 21.59
CA LEU A 245 -5.92 -10.99 21.25
C LEU A 245 -5.19 -11.84 22.29
N GLU A 246 -5.44 -11.64 23.59
CA GLU A 246 -4.91 -12.51 24.65
C GLU A 246 -5.29 -13.97 24.43
N GLN A 247 -6.57 -14.26 24.20
CA GLN A 247 -7.04 -15.62 23.98
C GLN A 247 -6.45 -16.24 22.71
N ALA A 248 -6.32 -15.47 21.64
CA ALA A 248 -5.68 -15.93 20.41
C ALA A 248 -4.19 -16.23 20.64
N VAL A 249 -3.47 -15.40 21.40
CA VAL A 249 -2.06 -15.63 21.75
C VAL A 249 -1.90 -16.87 22.64
N LEU A 250 -2.77 -17.07 23.62
CA LEU A 250 -2.76 -18.25 24.50
C LEU A 250 -3.00 -19.55 23.73
N ARG A 251 -3.89 -19.52 22.74
CA ARG A 251 -4.21 -20.68 21.87
C ARG A 251 -3.24 -20.85 20.70
N GLN A 252 -2.28 -19.94 20.55
CA GLN A 252 -1.39 -19.87 19.38
C GLN A 252 -2.17 -19.91 18.06
N ASP A 253 -3.26 -19.13 18.01
CA ASP A 253 -4.22 -19.16 16.92
C ASP A 253 -3.54 -18.81 15.57
N PRO A 254 -3.66 -19.66 14.53
CA PRO A 254 -3.07 -19.41 13.22
C PRO A 254 -3.49 -18.08 12.59
N VAL A 255 -4.63 -17.49 13.00
CA VAL A 255 -5.08 -16.17 12.54
C VAL A 255 -4.10 -15.04 12.89
N LEU A 256 -3.26 -15.23 13.93
CA LEU A 256 -2.27 -14.24 14.35
C LEU A 256 -0.98 -14.30 13.51
N ALA A 257 -0.75 -15.42 12.82
CA ALA A 257 0.40 -15.55 11.93
C ALA A 257 0.34 -14.46 10.86
N TRP A 258 1.49 -13.83 10.59
CA TRP A 258 1.55 -12.87 9.51
C TRP A 258 1.37 -13.61 8.17
N GLN A 259 0.52 -13.04 7.31
CA GLN A 259 0.35 -13.44 5.92
C GLN A 259 0.73 -12.23 5.07
N PRO A 260 1.55 -12.40 4.01
CA PRO A 260 1.90 -11.30 3.13
C PRO A 260 0.63 -10.71 2.50
N PRO A 261 0.52 -9.37 2.41
CA PRO A 261 -0.63 -8.75 1.77
C PRO A 261 -0.71 -9.20 0.31
N THR A 262 -1.91 -9.57 -0.14
CA THR A 262 -2.18 -9.80 -1.55
C THR A 262 -2.09 -8.44 -2.24
N PRO A 263 -1.27 -8.26 -3.30
CA PRO A 263 -1.19 -6.97 -3.99
C PRO A 263 -2.60 -6.50 -4.38
N PRO A 264 -2.93 -5.21 -4.22
CA PRO A 264 -4.21 -4.70 -4.71
C PRO A 264 -4.33 -5.08 -6.18
N ALA A 265 -5.47 -5.67 -6.56
CA ALA A 265 -5.74 -6.03 -7.94
C ALA A 265 -5.62 -4.75 -8.76
N VAL A 266 -4.54 -4.63 -9.55
CA VAL A 266 -4.40 -3.52 -10.49
C VAL A 266 -5.61 -3.61 -11.40
N PRO A 267 -6.49 -2.60 -11.47
CA PRO A 267 -7.53 -2.60 -12.46
C PRO A 267 -6.82 -2.58 -13.81
N VAL A 268 -6.74 -3.74 -14.46
CA VAL A 268 -6.38 -3.81 -15.87
C VAL A 268 -7.47 -3.00 -16.55
N VAL A 269 -7.12 -1.82 -17.03
CA VAL A 269 -7.98 -1.03 -17.91
C VAL A 269 -8.08 -1.83 -19.20
N THR A 270 -8.99 -2.80 -19.22
CA THR A 270 -9.50 -3.37 -20.46
C THR A 270 -10.25 -2.25 -21.12
N ALA A 271 -9.66 -1.67 -22.18
CA ALA A 271 -10.41 -0.86 -23.11
C ALA A 271 -11.63 -1.69 -23.54
N GLU A 272 -12.81 -1.18 -23.19
CA GLU A 272 -14.10 -1.77 -23.51
C GLU A 272 -14.22 -1.98 -25.02
N VAL A 273 -14.01 -3.21 -25.46
CA VAL A 273 -14.64 -3.73 -26.67
C VAL A 273 -15.90 -4.42 -26.17
N ALA A 274 -17.05 -3.81 -26.45
CA ALA A 274 -18.34 -4.38 -26.14
C ALA A 274 -18.44 -5.80 -26.73
N THR A 275 -18.67 -6.79 -25.88
CA THR A 275 -19.20 -8.09 -26.28
C THR A 275 -20.45 -8.41 -25.47
N PRO A 276 -21.48 -9.02 -26.11
CA PRO A 276 -22.78 -9.24 -25.51
C PRO A 276 -22.73 -10.37 -24.47
N ASP A 277 -23.71 -10.36 -23.57
CA ASP A 277 -24.03 -11.40 -22.57
C ASP A 277 -23.67 -12.81 -23.07
N HIS A 278 -22.64 -13.41 -22.48
CA HIS A 278 -22.40 -14.86 -22.56
C HIS A 278 -22.07 -15.41 -21.17
N GLU A 279 -22.91 -16.37 -20.81
CA GLU A 279 -22.85 -17.33 -19.70
C GLU A 279 -21.45 -17.92 -19.49
N PRO A 280 -21.01 -18.22 -18.25
CA PRO A 280 -19.63 -18.61 -17.96
C PRO A 280 -19.27 -19.98 -18.58
N PRO A 281 -18.17 -20.13 -19.35
CA PRO A 281 -17.78 -21.42 -19.91
C PRO A 281 -17.00 -22.30 -18.90
N SER A 282 -17.58 -23.48 -18.67
CA SER A 282 -17.04 -24.83 -18.33
C SER A 282 -15.62 -25.06 -17.75
N ALA A 283 -15.57 -25.96 -16.76
CA ALA A 283 -14.39 -26.63 -16.20
C ALA A 283 -13.66 -27.50 -17.27
N ASP A 284 -12.38 -27.27 -17.57
CA ASP A 284 -11.13 -27.72 -16.92
C ASP A 284 -10.63 -29.12 -17.35
N ARG A 285 -9.96 -29.18 -18.52
CA ARG A 285 -9.13 -30.32 -18.94
C ARG A 285 -7.89 -30.42 -18.03
N PRO A 286 -7.41 -31.61 -17.62
CA PRO A 286 -6.15 -31.72 -16.87
C PRO A 286 -4.97 -31.12 -17.66
N GLY A 287 -4.16 -30.27 -17.01
CA GLY A 287 -2.89 -29.79 -17.55
C GLY A 287 -1.77 -30.81 -17.32
N ARG A 288 -0.74 -30.81 -18.17
CA ARG A 288 0.42 -31.71 -18.08
C ARG A 288 1.63 -30.96 -17.50
N VAL A 289 2.05 -31.36 -16.31
CA VAL A 289 3.04 -30.65 -15.47
C VAL A 289 4.31 -31.48 -15.33
N LEU A 290 5.47 -30.87 -15.55
CA LEU A 290 6.76 -31.48 -15.20
C LEU A 290 7.24 -30.93 -13.87
N VAL A 291 7.53 -31.82 -12.90
CA VAL A 291 8.12 -31.45 -11.60
C VAL A 291 9.59 -31.85 -11.57
N VAL A 292 10.48 -30.89 -11.39
CA VAL A 292 11.93 -31.09 -11.37
C VAL A 292 12.47 -30.72 -9.99
N ASP A 293 12.99 -31.70 -9.26
CA ASP A 293 13.54 -31.51 -7.91
C ASP A 293 14.50 -32.67 -7.60
N ASP A 294 15.70 -32.38 -7.09
CA ASP A 294 16.74 -33.38 -6.84
C ASP A 294 16.40 -34.28 -5.64
N THR A 295 15.68 -33.71 -4.68
CA THR A 295 15.32 -34.36 -3.43
C THR A 295 14.09 -35.24 -3.65
N ALA A 296 14.29 -36.56 -3.61
CA ALA A 296 13.25 -37.54 -3.89
C ALA A 296 11.96 -37.36 -3.05
N ILE A 297 12.07 -36.85 -1.83
CA ILE A 297 10.93 -36.56 -0.95
C ILE A 297 10.15 -35.33 -1.46
N ASN A 298 10.83 -34.23 -1.74
CA ASN A 298 10.21 -33.00 -2.25
C ASN A 298 9.55 -33.24 -3.61
N ARG A 299 10.25 -33.92 -4.52
CA ARG A 299 9.73 -34.32 -5.83
C ARG A 299 8.44 -35.12 -5.72
N LYS A 300 8.39 -36.12 -4.84
CA LYS A 300 7.19 -36.93 -4.59
C LYS A 300 6.05 -36.12 -3.97
N LEU A 301 6.35 -35.27 -2.99
CA LEU A 301 5.34 -34.45 -2.32
C LEU A 301 4.72 -33.43 -3.28
N LEU A 302 5.54 -32.74 -4.06
CA LEU A 302 5.08 -31.78 -5.06
C LEU A 302 4.29 -32.49 -6.16
N ALA A 303 4.78 -33.63 -6.66
CA ALA A 303 4.05 -34.41 -7.66
C ALA A 303 2.68 -34.89 -7.14
N ALA A 304 2.61 -35.38 -5.90
CA ALA A 304 1.34 -35.78 -5.27
C ALA A 304 0.39 -34.59 -5.09
N ALA A 305 0.91 -33.41 -4.72
CA ALA A 305 0.10 -32.20 -4.58
C ALA A 305 -0.46 -31.74 -5.94
N VAL A 306 0.34 -31.77 -7.00
CA VAL A 306 -0.12 -31.42 -8.35
C VAL A 306 -1.14 -32.45 -8.88
N ALA A 307 -0.88 -33.75 -8.69
CA ALA A 307 -1.82 -34.81 -9.07
C ALA A 307 -3.15 -34.71 -8.30
N GLY A 308 -3.10 -34.36 -7.00
CA GLY A 308 -4.28 -34.12 -6.17
C GLY A 308 -5.13 -32.92 -6.62
N LEU A 309 -4.58 -32.04 -7.47
CA LEU A 309 -5.32 -30.95 -8.12
C LEU A 309 -5.94 -31.35 -9.46
N GLY A 310 -5.80 -32.61 -9.89
CA GLY A 310 -6.37 -33.12 -11.13
C GLY A 310 -5.52 -32.80 -12.37
N HIS A 311 -4.20 -32.73 -12.21
CA HIS A 311 -3.26 -32.52 -13.33
C HIS A 311 -2.41 -33.77 -13.56
N GLU A 312 -2.00 -33.98 -14.81
CA GLU A 312 -1.05 -35.03 -15.18
C GLU A 312 0.35 -34.58 -14.76
N VAL A 313 1.12 -35.45 -14.11
CA VAL A 313 2.44 -35.11 -13.58
C VAL A 313 3.49 -36.09 -14.04
N GLU A 314 4.59 -35.56 -14.56
CA GLU A 314 5.83 -36.28 -14.77
C GLU A 314 6.93 -35.66 -13.90
N THR A 315 7.97 -36.41 -13.56
CA THR A 315 9.00 -35.93 -12.65
C THR A 315 10.41 -36.16 -13.16
N ALA A 316 11.32 -35.23 -12.90
CA ALA A 316 12.75 -35.35 -13.19
C ALA A 316 13.58 -35.07 -11.94
N GLU A 317 14.67 -35.81 -11.77
CA GLU A 317 15.57 -35.71 -10.61
C GLU A 317 16.72 -34.72 -10.79
N ASN A 318 16.89 -34.12 -11.96
CA ASN A 318 17.87 -33.06 -12.23
C ASN A 318 17.56 -32.33 -13.54
N GLY A 319 18.29 -31.24 -13.80
CA GLY A 319 18.12 -30.41 -14.99
C GLY A 319 18.35 -31.12 -16.32
N HIS A 320 19.37 -31.99 -16.43
CA HIS A 320 19.63 -32.75 -17.67
C HIS A 320 18.46 -33.67 -18.02
N ARG A 321 17.97 -34.42 -17.03
CA ARG A 321 16.84 -35.32 -17.21
C ARG A 321 15.56 -34.56 -17.56
N ALA A 322 15.37 -33.37 -16.99
CA ALA A 322 14.24 -32.50 -17.34
C ALA A 322 14.29 -32.07 -18.81
N LEU A 323 15.46 -31.65 -19.32
CA LEU A 323 15.64 -31.26 -20.73
C LEU A 323 15.43 -32.46 -21.68
N GLU A 324 15.91 -33.65 -21.33
CA GLU A 324 15.64 -34.87 -22.11
C GLU A 324 14.14 -35.16 -22.23
N ILE A 325 13.41 -35.09 -21.11
CA ILE A 325 11.95 -35.33 -21.06
C ILE A 325 11.20 -34.27 -21.88
N LEU A 326 11.57 -32.99 -21.74
CA LEU A 326 10.94 -31.89 -22.47
C LEU A 326 11.14 -32.03 -23.99
N ARG A 327 12.36 -32.35 -24.43
CA ARG A 327 12.68 -32.53 -25.86
C ARG A 327 12.02 -33.76 -26.45
N ALA A 328 11.98 -34.88 -25.71
CA ALA A 328 11.31 -36.09 -26.16
C ALA A 328 9.77 -35.94 -26.23
N ALA A 329 9.19 -35.07 -25.41
CA ALA A 329 7.75 -34.79 -25.43
C ALA A 329 7.32 -33.90 -26.60
N ASP A 330 8.25 -33.22 -27.27
CA ASP A 330 7.98 -32.40 -28.45
C ASP A 330 7.73 -33.22 -29.73
N ASP A 331 8.25 -34.45 -29.78
CA ASP A 331 7.94 -35.42 -30.86
C ASP A 331 6.56 -36.08 -30.70
N GLY A 332 5.80 -35.74 -29.65
CA GLY A 332 4.50 -36.31 -29.31
C GLY A 332 3.30 -35.37 -29.52
N PRO A 333 2.06 -35.89 -29.52
CA PRO A 333 0.85 -35.09 -29.78
C PRO A 333 0.50 -34.07 -28.68
N ARG A 334 1.25 -34.02 -27.57
CA ARG A 334 0.99 -33.11 -26.44
C ARG A 334 2.24 -32.85 -25.58
N GLY A 335 2.88 -31.71 -25.78
CA GLY A 335 3.97 -31.20 -24.92
C GLY A 335 3.51 -30.83 -23.50
N PHE A 336 4.43 -30.38 -22.66
CA PHE A 336 4.13 -29.95 -21.29
C PHE A 336 3.46 -28.57 -21.27
N ASP A 337 2.45 -28.42 -20.42
CA ASP A 337 1.72 -27.18 -20.22
C ASP A 337 2.44 -26.25 -19.23
N ILE A 338 3.24 -26.79 -18.30
CA ILE A 338 4.02 -26.04 -17.32
C ILE A 338 5.15 -26.90 -16.70
N VAL A 339 6.25 -26.25 -16.30
CA VAL A 339 7.34 -26.85 -15.51
C VAL A 339 7.40 -26.20 -14.13
N LEU A 340 7.46 -27.02 -13.08
CA LEU A 340 7.82 -26.61 -11.72
C LEU A 340 9.28 -27.02 -11.48
N LEU A 341 10.18 -26.04 -11.33
CA LEU A 341 11.63 -26.26 -11.35
C LEU A 341 12.28 -25.85 -10.02
N ASP A 342 12.90 -26.81 -9.33
CA ASP A 342 13.71 -26.51 -8.16
C ASP A 342 14.95 -25.69 -8.51
N LEU A 343 15.32 -24.76 -7.64
CA LEU A 343 16.47 -23.89 -7.89
C LEU A 343 17.80 -24.56 -7.56
N LEU A 344 17.86 -25.24 -6.41
CA LEU A 344 19.08 -25.84 -5.89
C LEU A 344 19.12 -27.32 -6.25
N MET A 345 19.78 -27.64 -7.36
CA MET A 345 19.98 -29.03 -7.79
C MET A 345 21.45 -29.26 -8.14
N PRO A 346 22.04 -30.43 -7.83
CA PRO A 346 23.37 -30.80 -8.28
C PRO A 346 23.40 -31.06 -9.79
N VAL A 347 24.61 -31.03 -10.36
CA VAL A 347 24.91 -31.23 -11.79
C VAL A 347 24.50 -30.04 -12.67
N LEU A 348 23.21 -29.82 -12.88
CA LEU A 348 22.65 -28.69 -13.61
C LEU A 348 21.62 -28.01 -12.73
N ASP A 349 21.96 -26.84 -12.20
CA ASP A 349 21.11 -26.09 -11.27
C ASP A 349 19.87 -25.51 -11.96
N GLY A 350 18.91 -25.00 -11.18
CA GLY A 350 17.66 -24.47 -11.72
C GLY A 350 17.85 -23.24 -12.60
N TYR A 351 18.89 -22.42 -12.37
CA TYR A 351 19.18 -21.26 -13.21
C TYR A 351 19.67 -21.69 -14.60
N ALA A 352 20.63 -22.60 -14.67
CA ALA A 352 21.16 -23.12 -15.91
C ALA A 352 20.09 -23.92 -16.67
N THR A 353 19.27 -24.69 -15.95
CA THR A 353 18.14 -25.42 -16.55
C THR A 353 17.11 -24.48 -17.17
N LEU A 354 16.72 -23.41 -16.46
CA LEU A 354 15.81 -22.40 -16.99
C LEU A 354 16.38 -21.71 -18.23
N ALA A 355 17.66 -21.32 -18.20
CA ALA A 355 18.33 -20.68 -19.33
C ALA A 355 18.32 -21.58 -20.59
N GLU A 356 18.60 -22.88 -20.43
CA GLU A 356 18.54 -23.86 -21.52
C GLU A 356 17.12 -24.02 -22.09
N ILE A 357 16.09 -24.08 -21.23
CA ILE A 357 14.68 -24.13 -21.67
C ILE A 357 14.33 -22.88 -22.48
N LYS A 358 14.79 -21.70 -22.08
CA LYS A 358 14.46 -20.43 -22.74
C LYS A 358 15.30 -20.13 -23.97
N ALA A 359 16.50 -20.70 -24.08
CA ALA A 359 17.33 -20.61 -25.28
C ALA A 359 16.85 -21.54 -26.41
N ASP A 360 16.15 -22.62 -26.06
CA ASP A 360 15.60 -23.57 -27.03
C ASP A 360 14.34 -22.99 -27.72
N PRO A 361 14.35 -22.77 -29.05
CA PRO A 361 13.24 -22.13 -29.77
C PRO A 361 11.90 -22.84 -29.63
N VAL A 362 11.94 -24.15 -29.35
CA VAL A 362 10.76 -24.99 -29.16
C VAL A 362 10.26 -24.91 -27.72
N LEU A 363 11.17 -25.01 -26.76
CA LEU A 363 10.81 -25.08 -25.34
C LEU A 363 10.58 -23.72 -24.69
N ALA A 364 11.05 -22.62 -25.30
CA ALA A 364 10.98 -21.28 -24.73
C ALA A 364 9.56 -20.84 -24.34
N ALA A 365 8.55 -21.33 -25.08
CA ALA A 365 7.14 -21.06 -24.85
C ALA A 365 6.54 -21.82 -23.65
N VAL A 366 7.21 -22.84 -23.13
CA VAL A 366 6.74 -23.60 -21.96
C VAL A 366 6.91 -22.72 -20.71
N PRO A 367 5.85 -22.42 -19.96
CA PRO A 367 5.96 -21.63 -18.74
C PRO A 367 6.70 -22.41 -17.66
N VAL A 368 7.62 -21.72 -16.97
CA VAL A 368 8.41 -22.28 -15.87
C VAL A 368 8.12 -21.49 -14.61
N ILE A 369 7.71 -22.18 -13.56
CA ILE A 369 7.61 -21.65 -12.19
C ILE A 369 8.80 -22.19 -11.40
N MET A 370 9.59 -21.29 -10.85
CA MET A 370 10.71 -21.66 -9.98
C MET A 370 10.18 -22.01 -8.58
N VAL A 371 10.65 -23.11 -7.99
CA VAL A 371 10.27 -23.55 -6.64
C VAL A 371 11.53 -23.58 -5.78
N SER A 372 11.64 -22.83 -4.69
CA SER A 372 12.91 -22.78 -3.93
C SER A 372 12.77 -22.33 -2.49
N ALA A 373 13.69 -22.81 -1.64
CA ALA A 373 13.79 -22.43 -0.23
C ALA A 373 14.59 -21.15 0.01
N VAL A 374 15.19 -20.54 -1.03
CA VAL A 374 15.99 -19.32 -0.93
C VAL A 374 15.06 -18.09 -1.01
N PRO A 375 14.84 -17.33 0.07
CA PRO A 375 13.86 -16.25 0.08
C PRO A 375 14.45 -14.88 -0.36
N GLU A 376 15.63 -14.88 -0.95
CA GLU A 376 16.37 -13.67 -1.30
C GLU A 376 15.77 -12.99 -2.53
N LEU A 377 15.50 -11.68 -2.42
CA LEU A 377 14.89 -10.88 -3.49
C LEU A 377 15.73 -10.93 -4.78
N GLU A 378 17.05 -10.96 -4.66
CA GLU A 378 17.98 -11.07 -5.80
C GLU A 378 17.78 -12.38 -6.58
N SER A 379 17.52 -13.49 -5.87
CA SER A 379 17.27 -14.78 -6.51
C SER A 379 15.97 -14.79 -7.31
N VAL A 380 14.92 -14.14 -6.80
CA VAL A 380 13.62 -14.01 -7.48
C VAL A 380 13.74 -13.13 -8.72
N VAL A 381 14.39 -11.96 -8.61
CA VAL A 381 14.62 -11.06 -9.74
C VAL A 381 15.37 -11.78 -10.86
N ARG A 382 16.46 -12.49 -10.53
CA ARG A 382 17.24 -13.26 -11.50
C ARG A 382 16.42 -14.33 -12.22
N CYS A 383 15.51 -15.01 -11.53
CA CYS A 383 14.62 -16.00 -12.14
C CYS A 383 13.68 -15.37 -13.19
N ILE A 384 13.11 -14.21 -12.86
CA ILE A 384 12.20 -13.49 -13.78
C ILE A 384 12.96 -12.96 -15.00
N GLU A 385 14.16 -12.41 -14.81
CA GLU A 385 15.01 -11.94 -15.92
C GLU A 385 15.40 -13.07 -16.87
N LEU A 386 15.58 -14.29 -16.36
CA LEU A 386 15.84 -15.49 -17.16
C LEU A 386 14.57 -16.08 -17.81
N GLY A 387 13.40 -15.46 -17.62
CA GLY A 387 12.15 -15.84 -18.29
C GLY A 387 11.25 -16.80 -17.50
N ALA A 388 11.49 -17.00 -16.20
CA ALA A 388 10.49 -17.66 -15.35
C ALA A 388 9.22 -16.80 -15.30
N ILE A 389 8.06 -17.46 -15.36
CA ILE A 389 6.78 -16.75 -15.31
C ILE A 389 6.32 -16.46 -13.88
N ASP A 390 6.87 -17.21 -12.91
CA ASP A 390 6.50 -17.10 -11.51
C ASP A 390 7.52 -17.77 -10.58
N TYR A 391 7.35 -17.55 -9.27
CA TYR A 391 8.19 -18.08 -8.19
C TYR A 391 7.33 -18.62 -7.03
N LEU A 392 7.69 -19.79 -6.49
CA LEU A 392 7.01 -20.49 -5.40
C LEU A 392 8.00 -20.79 -4.25
N PRO A 393 7.93 -20.06 -3.12
CA PRO A 393 8.84 -20.29 -2.00
C PRO A 393 8.54 -21.60 -1.25
N LYS A 394 9.57 -22.32 -0.81
CA LYS A 394 9.48 -23.46 0.12
C LYS A 394 9.63 -22.94 1.56
N PRO A 395 8.77 -23.35 2.52
CA PRO A 395 7.60 -24.22 2.35
C PRO A 395 6.42 -23.49 1.69
N TYR A 396 5.70 -24.17 0.79
CA TYR A 396 4.51 -23.66 0.10
C TYR A 396 3.22 -24.31 0.60
N SER A 397 2.11 -23.58 0.54
CA SER A 397 0.77 -24.14 0.83
C SER A 397 0.13 -24.74 -0.43
N SER A 398 -0.74 -25.75 -0.25
CA SER A 398 -1.51 -26.35 -1.35
C SER A 398 -2.40 -25.32 -2.06
N THR A 399 -2.89 -24.31 -1.33
CA THR A 399 -3.65 -23.18 -1.88
C THR A 399 -2.80 -22.31 -2.81
N MET A 400 -1.56 -21.97 -2.42
CA MET A 400 -0.64 -21.19 -3.25
C MET A 400 -0.28 -21.96 -4.53
N LEU A 401 0.07 -23.24 -4.39
CA LEU A 401 0.36 -24.13 -5.51
C LEU A 401 -0.83 -24.19 -6.49
N ARG A 402 -2.05 -24.38 -5.98
CA ARG A 402 -3.28 -24.42 -6.79
C ARG A 402 -3.52 -23.12 -7.56
N ALA A 403 -3.39 -21.97 -6.89
CA ALA A 403 -3.62 -20.68 -7.50
C ALA A 403 -2.63 -20.41 -8.65
N ARG A 404 -1.33 -20.66 -8.40
CA ARG A 404 -0.24 -20.45 -9.35
C ARG A 404 -0.35 -21.37 -10.58
N LEU A 405 -0.67 -22.65 -10.36
CA LEU A 405 -0.93 -23.60 -11.44
C LEU A 405 -2.15 -23.19 -12.27
N ARG A 406 -3.26 -22.84 -11.63
CA ARG A 406 -4.49 -22.44 -12.33
C ARG A 406 -4.25 -21.24 -13.24
N ALA A 407 -3.63 -20.19 -12.71
CA ALA A 407 -3.34 -18.98 -13.48
C ALA A 407 -2.43 -19.26 -14.69
N SER A 408 -1.36 -20.04 -14.45
CA SER A 408 -0.38 -20.37 -15.50
C SER A 408 -0.95 -21.28 -16.58
N LEU A 409 -1.74 -22.29 -16.20
CA LEU A 409 -2.41 -23.18 -17.15
C LEU A 409 -3.48 -22.45 -17.96
N GLN A 410 -4.23 -21.54 -17.35
CA GLN A 410 -5.19 -20.70 -18.08
C GLN A 410 -4.49 -19.81 -19.11
N ALA A 411 -3.41 -19.12 -18.72
CA ALA A 411 -2.61 -18.30 -19.63
C ALA A 411 -2.04 -19.13 -20.79
N ARG A 412 -1.52 -20.34 -20.51
CA ARG A 412 -0.98 -21.26 -21.52
C ARG A 412 -2.04 -21.73 -22.51
N ARG A 413 -3.25 -22.04 -22.03
CA ARG A 413 -4.38 -22.47 -22.88
C ARG A 413 -4.81 -21.34 -23.80
N SER A 414 -5.01 -20.13 -23.28
CA SER A 414 -5.38 -18.98 -24.10
C SER A 414 -4.30 -18.63 -25.14
N ALA A 415 -3.01 -18.79 -24.80
CA ALA A 415 -1.93 -18.63 -25.77
C ALA A 415 -1.96 -19.72 -26.86
N ALA A 416 -2.19 -20.98 -26.49
CA ALA A 416 -2.29 -22.11 -27.42
C ALA A 416 -3.47 -21.97 -28.39
N GLU A 417 -4.62 -21.52 -27.89
CA GLU A 417 -5.83 -21.27 -28.68
C GLU A 417 -5.59 -20.16 -29.71
N ARG A 418 -4.96 -19.05 -29.29
CA ARG A 418 -4.58 -17.96 -30.20
C ARG A 418 -3.59 -18.40 -31.26
N GLU A 419 -2.57 -19.17 -30.87
CA GLU A 419 -1.58 -19.70 -31.80
C GLU A 419 -2.23 -20.66 -32.81
N THR A 420 -3.13 -21.53 -32.35
CA THR A 420 -3.87 -22.45 -33.21
C THR A 420 -4.79 -21.69 -34.17
N ALA A 421 -5.48 -20.65 -33.70
CA ALA A 421 -6.33 -19.80 -34.53
C ALA A 421 -5.50 -19.08 -35.61
N LEU A 422 -4.38 -18.47 -35.23
CA LEU A 422 -3.44 -17.82 -36.16
C LEU A 422 -2.84 -18.82 -37.17
N ARG A 423 -2.43 -20.02 -36.73
CA ARG A 423 -1.92 -21.06 -37.63
C ARG A 423 -2.99 -21.52 -38.61
N THR A 424 -4.24 -21.66 -38.16
CA THR A 424 -5.38 -22.05 -39.02
C THR A 424 -5.70 -20.95 -40.03
N GLU A 425 -5.68 -19.68 -39.61
CA GLU A 425 -5.89 -18.51 -40.47
C GLU A 425 -4.77 -18.39 -41.52
N ILE A 426 -3.51 -18.52 -41.11
CA ILE A 426 -2.35 -18.53 -42.03
C ILE A 426 -2.45 -19.71 -43.01
N ALA A 427 -2.85 -20.89 -42.56
CA ALA A 427 -3.04 -22.05 -43.43
C ALA A 427 -4.18 -21.85 -44.44
N ALA A 428 -5.29 -21.25 -44.00
CA ALA A 428 -6.42 -20.89 -44.86
C ALA A 428 -6.00 -19.85 -45.92
N LEU A 429 -5.28 -18.80 -45.51
CA LEU A 429 -4.75 -17.78 -46.41
C LEU A 429 -3.74 -18.37 -47.43
N ARG A 430 -2.84 -19.27 -46.99
CA ARG A 430 -1.93 -19.98 -47.90
C ARG A 430 -2.66 -20.89 -48.90
N ALA A 431 -3.73 -21.54 -48.46
CA ALA A 431 -4.58 -22.36 -49.32
C ALA A 431 -5.43 -21.54 -50.29
N GLU A 432 -5.81 -20.31 -49.94
CA GLU A 432 -6.47 -19.35 -50.85
C GLU A 432 -5.49 -18.78 -51.88
N VAL A 433 -4.29 -18.39 -51.46
CA VAL A 433 -3.22 -17.96 -52.37
C VAL A 433 -2.84 -19.08 -53.35
N SER A 434 -2.79 -20.33 -52.89
CA SER A 434 -2.51 -21.48 -53.77
C SER A 434 -3.69 -21.81 -54.73
N ARG A 435 -4.92 -21.38 -54.39
CA ARG A 435 -6.12 -21.52 -55.25
C ARG A 435 -6.32 -20.33 -56.20
N GLY A 436 -5.61 -19.21 -56.01
CA GLY A 436 -5.76 -17.97 -56.77
C GLY A 436 -4.53 -17.59 -57.61
N ARG A 437 -4.47 -18.11 -58.85
CA ARG A 437 -3.69 -17.67 -60.04
C ARG A 437 -2.14 -17.70 -59.95
N ILE A 438 -1.49 -18.67 -60.60
CA ILE A 438 -1.11 -18.62 -62.03
C ILE A 438 -2.18 -17.95 -62.92
N GLY A 439 -1.87 -16.77 -63.45
CA GLY A 439 -2.73 -16.02 -64.35
C GLY A 439 -1.98 -14.88 -65.02
N SER A 440 -1.13 -15.25 -65.96
CA SER A 440 -0.47 -14.43 -66.98
C SER A 440 -1.46 -13.64 -67.85
N GLY A 441 -1.03 -12.45 -68.29
CA GLY A 441 -1.65 -11.60 -69.31
C GLY A 441 -1.38 -10.14 -68.91
N LEU A 442 -0.23 -9.53 -69.21
CA LEU A 442 0.31 -9.23 -70.54
C LEU A 442 -0.81 -8.92 -71.53
N GLU A 443 -1.15 -7.63 -71.63
CA GLU A 443 -1.47 -6.97 -72.90
C GLU A 443 -1.45 -5.43 -72.71
N HIS A 444 -0.37 -4.81 -73.19
CA HIS A 444 -0.32 -3.47 -73.78
C HIS A 444 0.26 -3.67 -75.19
N PRO A 445 -0.08 -2.83 -76.19
CA PRO A 445 -0.51 -1.43 -76.06
C PRO A 445 -1.93 -1.13 -76.54
#